data_AF-Q609B1-F1
#
_entry.id   AF-Q609B1-F1
#
_cell.length_a   1.000
_cell.length_b   1.000
_cell.length_c   1.000
_cell.angle_alpha   90.00
_cell.angle_beta   90.00
_cell.angle_gamma   90.00
#
_symmetry.space_group_name_H-M   'P 1'
#
loop_
_entity.id
_entity.type
_entity.pdbx_description
1 polymer ?
#
loop_
_entity_poly.entity_id
_entity_poly.type
_entity_poly.pdbx_seq_one_letter_code
_entity_poly.pdbx_strand_id
1 'polypeptide(L)'
;MRRNISLLLLVLFIVGLYVLQNKGVTPFVMKVLESDLFDMKEEEEEQLGKVKTPRTDFAYLHCKAAMLEDHVVPENSEFLDDKYEAWALGGRNYILRSEVLVDSPQGRIAQKFVCKLRMTGDDQANPDDWSILGTELNPADGGE
;
A
#
# COMPACT_ATOMS: atom_id res chain seq x y z
N MET A 1 -46.63 -32.78 22.99
CA MET A 1 -45.69 -33.45 22.04
C MET A 1 -45.07 -32.49 21.01
N ARG A 2 -45.85 -31.63 20.34
CA ARG A 2 -45.37 -30.74 19.24
C ARG A 2 -44.27 -29.74 19.63
N ARG A 3 -44.26 -29.24 20.87
CA ARG A 3 -43.27 -28.23 21.36
C ARG A 3 -41.87 -28.81 21.56
N ASN A 4 -41.78 -30.07 21.97
CA ASN A 4 -40.52 -30.75 22.28
C ASN A 4 -39.78 -31.15 21.00
N ILE A 5 -40.52 -31.54 19.96
CA ILE A 5 -40.00 -31.82 18.62
C ILE A 5 -39.49 -30.53 17.96
N SER A 6 -40.23 -29.42 18.12
CA SER A 6 -39.79 -28.10 17.64
C SER A 6 -38.48 -27.65 18.30
N LEU A 7 -38.34 -27.85 19.62
CA LEU A 7 -37.10 -27.58 20.36
C LEU A 7 -35.93 -28.47 19.90
N LEU A 8 -36.18 -29.76 19.66
CA LEU A 8 -35.17 -30.68 19.15
C LEU A 8 -34.68 -30.29 17.76
N LEU A 9 -35.59 -29.93 16.86
CA LEU A 9 -35.25 -29.47 15.51
C LEU A 9 -34.49 -28.14 15.53
N LEU A 10 -34.87 -27.21 16.41
CA LEU A 10 -34.15 -25.96 16.61
C LEU A 10 -32.69 -26.22 17.05
N VAL A 11 -32.50 -27.09 18.04
CA VAL A 11 -31.15 -27.43 18.53
C VAL A 11 -30.34 -28.10 17.43
N LEU A 12 -30.94 -29.05 16.70
CA LEU A 12 -30.26 -29.75 15.61
C LEU A 12 -29.87 -28.78 14.47
N PHE A 13 -30.74 -27.81 14.16
CA PHE A 13 -30.45 -26.78 13.18
C PHE A 13 -29.31 -25.86 13.63
N ILE A 14 -29.28 -25.43 14.89
CA ILE A 14 -28.19 -24.60 15.44
C ILE A 14 -26.86 -25.35 15.39
N VAL A 15 -26.84 -26.63 15.78
CA VAL A 15 -25.64 -27.46 15.68
C VAL A 15 -25.20 -27.63 14.23
N GLY A 16 -26.14 -27.84 13.31
CA GLY A 16 -25.86 -27.93 11.88
C GLY A 16 -25.24 -26.64 11.33
N LEU A 17 -25.80 -25.48 11.68
CA LEU A 17 -25.24 -24.18 11.30
C LEU A 17 -23.84 -23.96 11.86
N TYR A 18 -23.61 -24.32 13.13
CA TYR A 18 -22.30 -24.20 13.75
C TYR A 18 -21.24 -25.03 13.02
N VAL A 19 -21.56 -26.29 12.69
CA VAL A 19 -20.66 -27.17 11.93
C VAL A 19 -20.42 -26.62 10.51
N LEU A 20 -21.47 -26.14 9.84
CA LEU A 20 -21.36 -25.55 8.51
C LEU A 20 -20.47 -24.31 8.50
N GLN A 21 -20.61 -23.42 9.49
CA GLN A 21 -19.76 -22.25 9.61
C GLN A 21 -18.32 -22.67 9.88
N ASN A 22 -18.08 -23.50 10.89
CA ASN A 22 -16.72 -23.84 11.31
C ASN A 22 -15.95 -24.72 10.30
N LYS A 23 -16.64 -25.60 9.56
CA LYS A 23 -16.01 -26.53 8.60
C LYS A 23 -16.21 -26.18 7.13
N GLY A 24 -17.17 -25.32 6.81
CA GLY A 24 -17.46 -24.89 5.44
C GLY A 24 -17.02 -23.45 5.21
N VAL A 25 -17.68 -22.52 5.92
CA VAL A 25 -17.51 -21.08 5.68
C VAL A 25 -16.13 -20.59 6.11
N THR A 26 -15.72 -20.85 7.35
CA THR A 26 -14.43 -20.40 7.88
C THR A 26 -13.24 -20.86 7.03
N PRO A 27 -13.07 -22.15 6.70
CA PRO A 27 -11.93 -22.57 5.88
C PRO A 27 -11.99 -22.04 4.45
N PHE A 28 -13.18 -21.81 3.88
CA PHE A 28 -13.30 -21.17 2.58
C PHE A 28 -12.82 -19.72 2.62
N VAL A 29 -13.20 -18.96 3.65
CA VAL A 29 -12.73 -17.58 3.84
C VAL A 29 -11.21 -17.54 4.05
N MET A 30 -10.65 -18.42 4.88
CA MET A 30 -9.19 -18.47 5.09
C MET A 30 -8.44 -18.75 3.78
N LYS A 31 -8.94 -19.65 2.91
CA LYS A 31 -8.36 -19.89 1.58
C LYS A 31 -8.41 -18.67 0.65
N VAL A 32 -9.41 -17.81 0.79
CA VAL A 32 -9.48 -16.55 0.03
C VAL A 32 -8.46 -15.55 0.59
N LEU A 33 -8.29 -15.49 1.91
CA LEU A 33 -7.28 -14.64 2.54
C LEU A 33 -5.84 -15.10 2.25
N GLU A 34 -5.62 -16.41 2.09
CA GLU A 34 -4.33 -16.98 1.70
C GLU A 34 -4.06 -16.91 0.18
N SER A 35 -5.03 -16.42 -0.62
CA SER A 35 -4.80 -16.26 -2.06
C SER A 35 -3.86 -15.09 -2.34
N ASP A 36 -3.17 -15.11 -3.50
CA ASP A 36 -2.19 -14.08 -3.94
C ASP A 36 -2.74 -12.63 -3.89
N LEU A 37 -4.06 -12.44 -3.83
CA LEU A 37 -4.69 -11.13 -3.66
C LEU A 37 -4.53 -10.53 -2.25
N PHE A 38 -4.29 -11.37 -1.24
CA PHE A 38 -4.27 -11.01 0.17
C PHE A 38 -3.05 -11.57 0.92
N ASP A 39 -2.07 -12.15 0.21
CA ASP A 39 -0.85 -12.73 0.77
C ASP A 39 -0.04 -11.65 1.52
N MET A 40 -0.36 -11.50 2.81
CA MET A 40 0.45 -10.82 3.81
C MET A 40 1.47 -11.85 4.27
N LYS A 41 2.49 -12.10 3.43
CA LYS A 41 3.67 -12.83 3.89
C LYS A 41 4.10 -12.22 5.21
N GLU A 42 4.35 -13.07 6.21
CA GLU A 42 4.92 -12.67 7.49
C GLU A 42 6.23 -11.92 7.20
N GLU A 43 6.13 -10.61 7.11
CA GLU A 43 7.25 -9.71 6.90
C GLU A 43 7.80 -9.34 8.27
N GLU A 44 9.12 -9.30 8.35
CA GLU A 44 9.90 -8.72 9.45
C GLU A 44 9.13 -7.57 10.10
N GLU A 45 9.00 -7.55 11.43
CA GLU A 45 8.26 -6.53 12.19
C GLU A 45 8.49 -5.13 11.61
N GLU A 46 7.59 -4.72 10.71
CA GLU A 46 7.73 -3.47 10.01
C GLU A 46 7.16 -2.38 10.90
N GLN A 47 7.98 -1.40 11.25
CA GLN A 47 7.53 -0.26 12.04
C GLN A 47 6.48 0.50 11.25
N LEU A 48 5.23 0.41 11.67
CA LEU A 48 4.12 1.14 11.08
C LEU A 48 4.23 2.64 11.40
N GLY A 49 3.81 3.47 10.45
CA GLY A 49 3.81 4.92 10.61
C GLY A 49 5.04 5.57 9.99
N LYS A 50 5.44 6.74 10.52
CA LYS A 50 6.52 7.54 9.93
C LYS A 50 7.85 6.84 10.11
N VAL A 51 8.52 6.53 9.01
CA VAL A 51 9.79 5.79 8.98
C VAL A 51 10.82 6.48 8.11
N LYS A 52 12.10 6.26 8.41
CA LYS A 52 13.21 6.63 7.53
C LYS A 52 14.27 5.55 7.65
N THR A 53 14.36 4.70 6.64
CA THR A 53 15.23 3.52 6.61
C THR A 53 15.93 3.45 5.25
N PRO A 54 17.00 2.65 5.10
CA PRO A 54 17.61 2.42 3.79
C PRO A 54 16.61 1.96 2.73
N ARG A 55 15.61 1.17 3.14
CA ARG A 55 14.53 0.71 2.26
C ARG A 55 13.68 1.87 1.74
N THR A 56 13.35 2.85 2.59
CA THR A 56 12.61 4.05 2.15
C THR A 56 13.47 5.00 1.32
N ASP A 57 14.80 4.96 1.47
CA ASP A 57 15.71 5.70 0.60
C ASP A 57 15.67 5.14 -0.83
N PHE A 58 15.71 3.81 -0.98
CA PHE A 58 15.52 3.17 -2.28
C PHE A 58 14.11 3.38 -2.84
N ALA A 59 13.09 3.28 -2.00
CA ALA A 59 11.72 3.60 -2.37
C ALA A 59 11.62 5.01 -3.00
N TYR A 60 12.31 5.98 -2.41
CA TYR A 60 12.38 7.35 -2.94
C TYR A 60 13.09 7.43 -4.29
N LEU A 61 14.21 6.71 -4.46
CA LEU A 61 14.91 6.64 -5.75
C LEU A 61 14.01 6.08 -6.85
N HIS A 62 13.34 4.96 -6.60
CA HIS A 62 12.43 4.33 -7.56
C HIS A 62 11.22 5.22 -7.87
N CYS A 63 10.71 5.93 -6.86
CA CYS A 63 9.65 6.91 -7.09
C CYS A 63 10.08 8.02 -8.05
N LYS A 64 11.26 8.62 -7.85
CA LYS A 64 11.77 9.68 -8.73
C LYS A 64 11.91 9.19 -10.17
N ALA A 65 12.43 7.97 -10.35
CA ALA A 65 12.57 7.35 -11.66
C ALA A 65 11.19 7.17 -12.33
N ALA A 66 10.21 6.63 -11.60
CA ALA A 66 8.86 6.43 -12.11
C ALA A 66 8.17 7.75 -12.50
N MET A 67 8.31 8.81 -11.69
CA MET A 67 7.73 10.12 -12.00
C MET A 67 8.28 10.74 -13.30
N LEU A 68 9.54 10.48 -13.63
CA LEU A 68 10.16 10.93 -14.87
C LEU A 68 9.71 10.06 -16.06
N GLU A 69 9.70 8.74 -15.87
CA GLU A 69 9.28 7.75 -16.87
C GLU A 69 7.81 7.92 -17.28
N ASP A 70 6.92 8.12 -16.30
CA ASP A 70 5.49 8.34 -16.51
C ASP A 70 5.16 9.79 -16.93
N HIS A 71 6.17 10.65 -17.11
CA HIS A 71 6.04 12.06 -17.47
C HIS A 71 5.12 12.87 -16.54
N VAL A 72 5.06 12.48 -15.26
CA VAL A 72 4.34 13.21 -14.20
C VAL A 72 5.02 14.55 -13.92
N VAL A 73 6.35 14.58 -14.03
CA VAL A 73 7.15 15.81 -13.97
C VAL A 73 8.03 15.94 -15.21
N PRO A 74 8.39 17.17 -15.62
CA PRO A 74 9.35 17.40 -16.71
C PRO A 74 10.74 16.81 -16.43
N GLU A 75 11.48 16.40 -17.47
CA GLU A 75 12.83 15.81 -17.32
C GLU A 75 13.86 16.74 -16.69
N ASN A 76 13.68 18.05 -16.81
CA ASN A 76 14.51 19.10 -16.20
C ASN A 76 14.12 19.41 -14.74
N SER A 77 13.22 18.61 -14.15
CA SER A 77 12.82 18.81 -12.76
C SER A 77 13.93 18.44 -11.79
N GLU A 78 14.09 19.24 -10.74
CA GLU A 78 15.10 19.03 -9.70
C GLU A 78 14.41 18.50 -8.44
N PHE A 79 14.69 17.24 -8.11
CA PHE A 79 14.24 16.64 -6.85
C PHE A 79 15.15 17.06 -5.72
N LEU A 80 14.58 17.51 -4.61
CA LEU A 80 15.35 17.84 -3.42
C LEU A 80 15.76 16.53 -2.72
N ASP A 81 16.94 16.03 -3.05
CA ASP A 81 17.52 14.84 -2.42
C ASP A 81 17.55 15.00 -0.90
N ASP A 82 17.33 13.89 -0.19
CA ASP A 82 17.25 13.75 1.27
C ASP A 82 16.04 14.39 1.99
N LYS A 83 15.21 15.19 1.31
CA LYS A 83 14.03 15.85 1.89
C LYS A 83 12.71 15.16 1.56
N TYR A 84 12.57 13.89 1.97
CA TYR A 84 11.31 13.18 1.90
C TYR A 84 10.80 12.75 3.28
N GLU A 85 9.48 12.61 3.39
CA GLU A 85 8.81 11.95 4.49
C GLU A 85 8.25 10.61 3.98
N ALA A 86 8.45 9.52 4.73
CA ALA A 86 7.89 8.21 4.41
C ALA A 86 6.99 7.68 5.52
N TRP A 87 5.97 6.95 5.13
CA TRP A 87 5.10 6.18 6.01
C TRP A 87 5.02 4.74 5.54
N ALA A 88 5.31 3.80 6.44
CA ALA A 88 5.04 2.39 6.23
C ALA A 88 3.61 2.07 6.65
N LEU A 89 2.85 1.43 5.75
CA LEU A 89 1.47 1.03 5.96
C LEU A 89 1.32 -0.45 6.31
N GLY A 90 2.43 -1.20 6.32
CA GLY A 90 2.49 -2.64 6.48
C GLY A 90 2.35 -3.40 5.16
N GLY A 91 2.78 -4.65 5.15
CA GLY A 91 2.80 -5.48 3.93
C GLY A 91 3.71 -4.89 2.85
N ARG A 92 4.85 -4.30 3.25
CA ARG A 92 5.83 -3.63 2.38
C ARG A 92 5.25 -2.48 1.57
N ASN A 93 4.15 -1.87 2.04
CA ASN A 93 3.54 -0.70 1.40
C ASN A 93 4.08 0.59 2.02
N TYR A 94 4.48 1.52 1.16
CA TYR A 94 4.99 2.82 1.56
C TYR A 94 4.23 3.95 0.87
N ILE A 95 4.07 5.04 1.60
CA ILE A 95 3.72 6.36 1.06
C ILE A 95 4.92 7.27 1.27
N LEU A 96 5.34 7.94 0.21
CA LEU A 96 6.38 8.96 0.25
C LEU A 96 5.78 10.31 -0.10
N ARG A 97 6.28 11.36 0.57
CA ARG A 97 5.96 12.75 0.27
C ARG A 97 7.24 13.54 0.18
N SER A 98 7.39 14.32 -0.88
CA SER A 98 8.55 15.19 -1.07
C SER A 98 8.17 16.39 -1.95
N GLU A 99 9.16 17.21 -2.28
CA GLU A 99 9.05 18.37 -3.14
C GLU A 99 9.97 18.23 -4.36
N VAL A 100 9.47 18.70 -5.50
CA VAL A 100 10.18 18.77 -6.76
C VAL A 100 10.13 20.20 -7.29
N LEU A 101 11.26 20.71 -7.75
CA LEU A 101 11.35 22.00 -8.41
C LEU A 101 11.09 21.81 -9.90
N VAL A 102 10.02 22.42 -10.38
CA VAL A 102 9.61 22.36 -11.79
C VAL A 102 9.83 23.73 -12.43
N ASP A 103 10.36 23.75 -13.65
CA ASP A 103 10.51 24.99 -14.41
C ASP A 103 9.13 25.51 -14.87
N SER A 104 8.85 26.78 -14.58
CA SER A 104 7.65 27.52 -14.96
C SER A 104 8.05 28.82 -15.67
N PRO A 105 7.18 29.46 -16.48
CA PRO A 105 7.49 30.73 -17.14
C PRO A 105 7.92 31.86 -16.17
N GLN A 106 7.54 31.78 -14.89
CA GLN A 106 7.91 32.75 -13.85
C GLN A 106 9.15 32.35 -13.03
N GLY A 107 9.80 31.22 -13.35
CA GLY A 107 10.96 30.67 -12.62
C GLY A 107 10.70 29.24 -12.13
N ARG A 108 11.54 28.74 -11.22
CA ARG A 108 11.36 27.42 -10.61
C ARG A 108 10.34 27.47 -9.48
N ILE A 109 9.32 26.61 -9.56
CA ILE A 109 8.29 26.46 -8.53
C ILE A 109 8.44 25.12 -7.81
N ALA A 110 8.39 25.14 -6.48
CA ALA A 110 8.35 23.93 -5.68
C ALA A 110 6.93 23.35 -5.69
N GLN A 111 6.80 22.12 -6.16
CA GLN A 111 5.56 21.36 -6.14
C GLN A 111 5.71 20.16 -5.22
N LYS A 112 4.68 19.89 -4.43
CA LYS A 112 4.66 18.72 -3.56
C LYS A 112 4.18 17.53 -4.36
N PHE A 113 4.78 16.37 -4.14
CA PHE A 113 4.31 15.13 -4.72
C PHE A 113 4.16 14.06 -3.66
N VAL A 114 3.33 13.08 -4.00
CA VAL A 114 3.09 11.87 -3.22
C VAL A 114 3.30 10.66 -4.10
N CYS A 115 3.92 9.63 -3.53
CA CYS A 115 4.21 8.38 -4.20
C CYS A 115 3.73 7.23 -3.34
N LYS A 116 2.97 6.31 -3.92
CA LYS A 116 2.56 5.08 -3.28
C LYS A 116 3.21 3.91 -4.01
N LEU A 117 3.89 3.06 -3.28
CA LEU A 117 4.65 1.96 -3.84
C LEU A 117 4.74 0.80 -2.85
N ARG A 118 4.90 -0.41 -3.40
CA ARG A 118 4.99 -1.65 -2.64
C ARG A 118 6.25 -2.40 -3.06
N MET A 119 7.03 -2.87 -2.10
CA MET A 119 8.13 -3.78 -2.38
C MET A 119 7.57 -5.20 -2.57
N THR A 120 7.83 -5.81 -3.73
CA THR A 120 7.33 -7.12 -4.13
C THR A 120 8.40 -8.21 -4.08
N GLY A 121 9.66 -7.83 -4.20
CA GLY A 121 10.81 -8.72 -4.05
C GLY A 121 11.59 -8.49 -2.76
N ASP A 122 12.85 -8.89 -2.73
CA ASP A 122 13.72 -8.87 -1.53
C ASP A 122 14.95 -7.95 -1.71
N ASP A 123 15.27 -7.53 -2.94
CA ASP A 123 16.34 -6.57 -3.22
C ASP A 123 15.78 -5.15 -3.37
N GLN A 124 15.89 -4.37 -2.29
CA GLN A 124 15.48 -2.97 -2.27
C GLN A 124 16.14 -2.11 -3.37
N ALA A 125 17.34 -2.47 -3.86
CA ALA A 125 18.02 -1.71 -4.90
C ALA A 125 17.52 -2.04 -6.32
N ASN A 126 16.90 -3.21 -6.51
CA ASN A 126 16.39 -3.65 -7.81
C ASN A 126 15.04 -2.99 -8.13
N PRO A 127 14.92 -2.20 -9.22
CA PRO A 127 13.63 -1.60 -9.60
C PRO A 127 12.50 -2.60 -9.82
N ASP A 128 12.80 -3.80 -10.34
CA ASP A 128 11.80 -4.84 -10.60
C ASP A 128 11.18 -5.42 -9.32
N ASP A 129 11.83 -5.22 -8.17
CA ASP A 129 11.34 -5.63 -6.86
C ASP A 129 10.40 -4.57 -6.24
N TRP A 130 10.05 -3.53 -7.01
CA TRP A 130 9.10 -2.48 -6.62
C TRP A 130 7.93 -2.39 -7.58
N SER A 131 6.74 -2.26 -7.01
CA SER A 131 5.51 -1.94 -7.73
C SER A 131 5.10 -0.51 -7.40
N ILE A 132 5.06 0.34 -8.42
CA ILE A 132 4.52 1.71 -8.31
C ILE A 132 3.00 1.63 -8.37
N LEU A 133 2.35 1.96 -7.26
CA LEU A 133 0.89 1.91 -7.13
C LEU A 133 0.23 3.24 -7.52
N GLY A 134 0.98 4.35 -7.43
CA GLY A 134 0.51 5.66 -7.88
C GLY A 134 1.49 6.77 -7.57
N THR A 135 1.51 7.77 -8.45
CA THR A 135 2.31 9.00 -8.33
C THR A 135 1.41 10.20 -8.58
N GLU A 136 1.37 11.13 -7.64
CA GLU A 136 0.52 12.32 -7.73
C GLU A 136 1.38 13.56 -7.50
N LEU A 137 1.28 14.51 -8.43
CA LEU A 137 1.87 15.84 -8.29
C LEU A 137 0.76 16.79 -7.86
N ASN A 138 0.93 17.40 -6.69
CA ASN A 138 0.00 18.40 -6.21
C ASN A 138 0.40 19.75 -6.82
N PRO A 139 -0.48 20.39 -7.62
CA PRO A 139 -0.18 21.71 -8.19
C PRO A 139 0.19 22.66 -7.05
N ALA A 140 1.21 23.49 -7.28
CA ALA A 140 1.60 24.52 -6.31
C ALA A 140 0.34 25.32 -5.96
N ASP A 141 0.06 25.40 -4.65
CA ASP A 141 -1.09 26.09 -4.07
C ASP A 141 -1.13 27.52 -4.64
N GLY A 142 -1.92 27.69 -5.69
CA GLY A 142 -2.25 29.00 -6.23
C GLY A 142 -3.22 29.61 -5.26
N GLY A 143 -2.68 30.28 -4.24
CA GLY A 143 -3.47 31.12 -3.36
C GLY A 143 -4.30 32.07 -4.20
N GLU A 144 -5.62 31.87 -4.17
CA GLU A 144 -6.57 32.96 -4.38
C GLU A 144 -6.50 33.95 -3.22
#